data_AF-A0A6G5QJI7-F1
#
_entry.id   AF-A0A6G5QJI7-F1
#
_cell.length_a   1.000
_cell.length_b   1.000
_cell.length_c   1.000
_cell.angle_alpha   90.00
_cell.angle_beta   90.00
_cell.angle_gamma   90.00
#
_symmetry.space_group_name_H-M   'P 1'
#
loop_
_entity.id
_entity.type
_entity.pdbx_description
1 polymer ?
#
loop_
_entity_poly.entity_id
_entity_poly.type
_entity_poly.pdbx_seq_one_letter_code
_entity_poly.pdbx_strand_id
1 'polypeptide(L)' 'MSDKNIVKKVCAELEITQKELAVKLGVHITAVQKWVANAQNLPLQTQKTLELVLENHKLKQKTEKIDQILRLIDELKS' A
#
# COMPACT_ATOMS: atom_id res chain seq x y z
N MET A 1 8.71 -10.47 15.57
CA MET A 1 8.75 -9.11 16.16
C MET A 1 7.64 -8.32 15.50
N SER A 2 6.52 -8.11 16.20
CA SER A 2 5.26 -7.66 15.62
C SER A 2 5.35 -6.24 15.03
N ASP A 3 5.11 -6.11 13.73
CA ASP A 3 5.02 -4.85 12.98
C ASP A 3 3.91 -3.94 13.52
N LYS A 4 4.17 -3.24 14.61
CA LYS A 4 3.25 -2.24 15.20
C LYS A 4 3.16 -0.96 14.35
N ASN A 5 3.95 -0.81 13.29
CA ASN A 5 4.01 0.40 12.49
C ASN A 5 3.37 0.17 11.10
N ILE A 6 2.10 0.58 10.99
CA ILE A 6 1.33 0.48 9.75
C ILE A 6 2.01 1.21 8.57
N VAL A 7 2.72 2.32 8.81
CA VAL A 7 3.43 3.06 7.74
C VAL A 7 4.55 2.22 7.15
N LYS A 8 5.35 1.55 8.00
CA LYS A 8 6.42 0.66 7.55
C LYS A 8 5.87 -0.54 6.79
N LYS A 9 4.77 -1.12 7.28
CA LYS A 9 4.07 -2.21 6.59
C LYS A 9 3.59 -1.79 5.20
N VAL A 10 2.96 -0.62 5.08
CA VAL A 10 2.52 -0.07 3.78
C VAL A 10 3.69 0.12 2.83
N CYS A 11 4.80 0.71 3.30
CA CYS A 11 5.99 0.88 2.48
C CYS A 11 6.57 -0.45 1.99
N ALA A 12 6.64 -1.46 2.87
CA ALA A 12 7.16 -2.78 2.52
C ALA A 12 6.27 -3.53 1.52
N GLU A 13 4.95 -3.55 1.76
CA GLU A 13 3.99 -4.26 0.90
C GLU A 13 3.88 -3.64 -0.50
N LEU A 14 4.04 -2.32 -0.61
CA LEU A 14 4.02 -1.62 -1.89
C LEU A 14 5.41 -1.54 -2.54
N GLU A 15 6.46 -2.01 -1.86
CA GLU A 15 7.87 -1.89 -2.28
C GLU A 15 8.28 -0.44 -2.58
N ILE A 16 7.83 0.50 -1.73
CA ILE A 16 8.10 1.94 -1.88
C ILE A 16 8.80 2.54 -0.65
N THR A 17 9.38 3.71 -0.85
CA THR A 17 9.94 4.56 0.22
C THR A 17 8.86 5.41 0.90
N GLN A 18 9.18 5.95 2.09
CA GLN A 18 8.31 6.93 2.76
C GLN A 18 8.08 8.21 1.93
N LYS A 19 9.06 8.59 1.09
CA LYS A 19 8.94 9.74 0.18
C LYS A 19 7.89 9.48 -0.90
N GLU A 20 7.91 8.30 -1.50
CA GLU A 20 6.93 7.91 -2.51
C GLU A 20 5.55 7.72 -1.89
N LEU A 21 5.46 7.19 -0.66
CA LEU A 21 4.20 7.15 0.07
C LEU A 21 3.63 8.56 0.30
N ALA A 22 4.47 9.53 0.66
CA ALA A 22 4.04 10.92 0.84
C ALA A 22 3.47 11.52 -0.45
N VAL A 23 4.17 11.31 -1.58
CA VAL A 23 3.72 11.73 -2.91
C VAL A 23 2.39 11.05 -3.27
N LYS A 24 2.27 9.73 -3.07
CA LYS A 24 1.05 8.96 -3.35
C LYS A 24 -0.16 9.43 -2.53
N LEU A 25 0.07 9.83 -1.28
CA LEU A 25 -0.98 10.31 -0.37
C LEU A 25 -1.25 11.81 -0.50
N GLY A 26 -0.47 12.55 -1.30
CA GLY A 26 -0.60 14.01 -1.43
C GLY A 26 -0.26 14.76 -0.14
N VAL A 27 0.63 14.22 0.69
CA VAL A 27 1.03 14.82 1.97
C VAL A 27 2.51 15.18 1.97
N HIS A 28 2.91 16.10 2.85
CA HIS A 28 4.32 16.43 3.03
C HIS A 28 5.08 15.27 3.69
N ILE A 29 6.35 15.04 3.31
CA ILE A 29 7.19 13.94 3.83
C ILE A 29 7.31 13.96 5.37
N THR A 30 7.31 15.15 5.97
CA THR A 30 7.38 15.30 7.43
C THR A 30 6.14 14.74 8.14
N ALA A 31 4.97 14.70 7.49
CA ALA A 31 3.79 14.05 8.04
C ALA A 31 4.01 12.53 8.15
N VAL A 32 4.53 11.91 7.08
CA VAL A 32 4.85 10.47 7.06
C VAL A 32 5.91 10.12 8.11
N GLN A 33 6.97 10.92 8.21
CA GLN A 33 8.00 10.73 9.25
C GLN A 33 7.43 10.85 10.67
N LYS A 34 6.52 11.80 10.91
CA LYS A 34 5.82 11.93 12.21
C LYS A 34 4.94 10.72 12.50
N TRP A 35 4.27 10.14 11.52
CA TRP A 35 3.48 8.91 11.71
C TRP A 35 4.37 7.72 12.01
N VAL A 36 5.54 7.62 11.39
CA VAL A 36 6.52 6.57 11.70
C VAL A 36 7.02 6.69 13.14
N ALA A 37 7.34 7.91 13.59
CA ALA A 37 7.79 8.18 14.96
C ALA A 37 6.68 7.93 16.00
N ASN A 38 5.43 8.28 15.68
CA ASN A 38 4.28 8.18 16.58
C ASN A 38 3.35 7.00 16.24
N ALA A 39 3.92 5.86 15.83
CA ALA A 39 3.20 4.71 15.28
C ALA A 39 2.02 4.20 16.14
N GLN A 40 2.06 4.39 17.46
CA GLN A 40 1.02 3.92 18.39
C GLN A 40 -0.17 4.87 18.51
N ASN A 41 0.01 6.14 18.12
CA ASN A 41 -0.98 7.22 18.29
C ASN A 41 -1.23 7.95 16.96
N LEU A 42 -1.40 7.20 15.86
CA LEU A 42 -1.82 7.80 14.59
C LEU A 42 -3.26 8.30 14.71
N PRO A 43 -3.59 9.46 14.10
CA PRO A 43 -4.98 9.84 13.89
C PRO A 43 -5.74 8.71 13.19
N LEU A 44 -6.97 8.44 13.62
CA LEU A 44 -7.80 7.35 13.08
C LEU A 44 -7.95 7.46 11.55
N GLN A 45 -8.10 8.68 11.03
CA GLN A 45 -8.16 8.93 9.59
C GLN A 45 -6.90 8.42 8.89
N THR A 46 -5.70 8.72 9.42
CA THR A 46 -4.44 8.26 8.84
C THR A 46 -4.35 6.73 8.84
N GLN A 47 -4.76 6.08 9.93
CA GLN A 47 -4.78 4.60 9.99
C GLN A 47 -5.67 4.03 8.88
N LYS A 48 -6.92 4.50 8.78
CA LYS A 48 -7.87 4.07 7.74
C LYS A 48 -7.37 4.36 6.33
N THR A 49 -6.76 5.52 6.09
CA THR A 49 -6.18 5.85 4.78
C THR A 49 -5.08 4.85 4.39
N LEU A 50 -4.19 4.49 5.33
CA LEU A 50 -3.13 3.52 5.08
C LEU A 50 -3.66 2.11 4.84
N GLU A 51 -4.70 1.70 5.56
CA GLU A 51 -5.41 0.43 5.33
C GLU A 51 -6.05 0.39 3.93
N LEU A 52 -6.72 1.47 3.52
CA LEU A 52 -7.31 1.60 2.19
C LEU A 52 -6.26 1.54 1.07
N VAL A 53 -5.08 2.13 1.28
CA VAL A 53 -3.96 2.01 0.32
C VAL A 53 -3.50 0.57 0.17
N LEU A 54 -3.36 -0.17 1.28
CA LEU A 54 -3.00 -1.59 1.25
C LEU A 54 -4.07 -2.43 0.55
N GLU A 55 -5.34 -2.19 0.87
CA GLU A 55 -6.46 -2.89 0.23
C GLU A 55 -6.50 -2.61 -1.27
N ASN A 56 -6.36 -1.35 -1.68
CA ASN A 56 -6.31 -0.99 -3.10
C ASN A 56 -5.15 -1.67 -3.84
N HIS A 57 -3.97 -1.75 -3.22
CA HIS A 57 -2.82 -2.45 -3.80
C HIS A 57 -3.12 -3.94 -4.00
N LYS A 58 -3.68 -4.62 -3.00
CA LYS A 58 -4.07 -6.04 -3.10
C LYS A 58 -5.16 -6.28 -4.15
N LEU A 59 -6.13 -5.38 -4.26
CA LEU A 59 -7.17 -5.47 -5.29
C LEU A 59 -6.56 -5.34 -6.69
N LYS A 60 -5.65 -4.39 -6.91
CA LYS A 60 -4.95 -4.24 -8.19
C LYS A 60 -4.13 -5.49 -8.56
N GLN A 61 -3.41 -6.07 -7.61
CA GLN A 61 -2.69 -7.33 -7.85
C GLN A 61 -3.63 -8.49 -8.22
N LYS A 62 -4.82 -8.57 -7.61
CA LYS A 62 -5.83 -9.58 -7.99
C LYS A 62 -6.33 -9.35 -9.40
N THR A 63 -6.66 -8.11 -9.77
CA THR A 63 -7.10 -7.76 -11.12
C THR A 63 -6.04 -8.11 -12.15
N GLU A 64 -4.78 -7.75 -11.90
CA GLU A 64 -3.67 -8.07 -12.82
C GLU A 64 -3.48 -9.59 -13.01
N LYS A 65 -3.62 -10.39 -11.94
CA LYS A 65 -3.59 -11.85 -12.05
C LYS A 65 -4.76 -12.39 -12.87
N ILE A 66 -5.96 -11.83 -12.72
CA ILE A 66 -7.12 -12.22 -13.54
C ILE A 66 -6.84 -11.91 -15.01
N ASP A 67 -6.33 -10.73 -15.33
CA ASP A 67 -6.00 -10.34 -16.70
C ASP A 67 -4.92 -11.26 -17.31
N GLN A 68 -3.92 -11.66 -16.53
CA GLN A 68 -2.90 -12.63 -16.96
C GLN A 68 -3.51 -14.00 -17.25
N ILE A 69 -4.39 -14.50 -16.38
CA ILE A 69 -5.08 -15.79 -16.59
C ILE A 69 -5.93 -15.75 -17.87
N LEU A 70 -6.68 -14.66 -18.09
CA LEU A 70 -7.50 -14.52 -19.28
C LEU A 70 -6.66 -14.55 -20.57
N ARG A 71 -5.51 -13.86 -20.59
CA ARG A 71 -4.58 -13.91 -21.73
C ARG A 71 -4.06 -15.33 -22.00
N LEU A 72 -3.66 -16.05 -20.96
CA LEU A 72 -3.20 -17.44 -21.09
C LEU A 72 -4.31 -18.35 -21.64
N ILE A 73 -5.55 -18.16 -21.21
CA ILE A 73 -6.70 -18.90 -21.75
C ILE A 73 -6.90 -18.60 -23.24
N ASP A 74 -6.74 -17.35 -23.67
CA ASP A 74 -6.90 -16.96 -25.08
C ASP A 74 -5.76 -17.50 -25.95
N GLU A 75 -4.53 -17.53 -25.44
CA GLU A 75 -3.37 -18.17 -26.10
C GLU A 75 -3.58 -19.68 -26.28
N LEU A 76 -4.21 -20.37 -25.33
CA LEU A 76 -4.49 -21.81 -25.42
C LEU A 76 -5.63 -22.17 -26.38
N LYS A 77 -6.51 -21.22 -26.70
CA LYS A 77 -7.61 -21.43 -27.66
C LYS A 77 -7.19 -21.19 -29.12
N SER A 78 -6.07 -20.52 -29.33
CA SER A 78 -5.51 -20.19 -30.64
C SER A 78 -4.66 -21.34 -31.19
#